data_AF-A0AAP1WHF8-F1
#
_entry.id   AF-A0AAP1WHF8-F1
#
_cell.length_a   1.000
_cell.length_b   1.000
_cell.length_c   1.000
_cell.angle_alpha   90.00
_cell.angle_beta   90.00
_cell.angle_gamma   90.00
#
_symmetry.space_group_name_H-M   'P 1'
#
loop_
_entity.id
_entity.type
_entity.pdbx_description
1 polymer ?
#
loop_
_entity_poly.entity_id
_entity_poly.type
_entity_poly.pdbx_seq_one_letter_code
_entity_poly.pdbx_strand_id
1 'polypeptide(L)'
;MKTYFSDLIPKIQRYSKKLDDLTNITNANWIIIEEIFNSKKTYIFRPNNQLIISTDGSVEKRKWEYIKNNSLLIDIENESFLFKLGFLDANFFILKLDNKNEYLFLVNENIFNEYKNSINNISSVLENKYLTQYPKTNTVHTNNLKTNKGKLVISVDYKDKPLEIGNNVFLNGEPAPNGNYRYNYFFTLKVNNGKIEKI
;
A
#
# COMPACT_ATOMS: atom_id res chain seq x y z
N MET A 1 -9.92 5.20 15.46
CA MET A 1 -9.06 4.54 14.45
C MET A 1 -8.20 3.38 14.98
N LYS A 2 -7.95 3.24 16.31
CA LYS A 2 -7.17 2.13 16.92
C LYS A 2 -7.69 0.69 16.62
N THR A 3 -8.96 0.54 16.27
CA THR A 3 -9.60 -0.77 16.04
C THR A 3 -9.27 -1.39 14.68
N TYR A 4 -9.16 -0.59 13.62
CA TYR A 4 -9.07 -1.11 12.26
C TYR A 4 -7.78 -1.88 11.98
N PHE A 5 -6.62 -1.38 12.42
CA PHE A 5 -5.36 -2.13 12.26
C PHE A 5 -5.29 -3.38 13.11
N SER A 6 -6.02 -3.41 14.22
CA SER A 6 -6.12 -4.62 15.04
C SER A 6 -6.81 -5.77 14.29
N ASP A 7 -7.64 -5.46 13.29
CA ASP A 7 -8.27 -6.44 12.42
C ASP A 7 -7.48 -6.70 11.12
N LEU A 8 -6.83 -5.67 10.57
CA LEU A 8 -6.06 -5.76 9.33
C LEU A 8 -4.74 -6.53 9.48
N ILE A 9 -3.94 -6.16 10.47
CA ILE A 9 -2.57 -6.69 10.64
C ILE A 9 -2.56 -8.22 10.80
N PRO A 10 -3.42 -8.84 11.64
CA PRO A 10 -3.48 -10.29 11.75
C PRO A 10 -3.79 -11.00 10.42
N LYS A 11 -4.62 -10.40 9.55
CA LYS A 11 -5.00 -11.00 8.25
C LYS A 11 -3.85 -11.00 7.25
N ILE A 12 -2.99 -9.98 7.29
CA ILE A 12 -1.84 -9.86 6.38
C ILE A 12 -0.56 -10.50 6.93
N GLN A 13 -0.55 -10.93 8.20
CA GLN A 13 0.63 -11.48 8.87
C GLN A 13 1.26 -12.66 8.13
N ARG A 14 0.45 -13.46 7.41
CA ARG A 14 0.94 -14.57 6.55
C ARG A 14 1.88 -14.15 5.43
N TYR A 15 1.83 -12.88 5.01
CA TYR A 15 2.71 -12.31 3.99
C TYR A 15 3.95 -11.62 4.59
N SER A 16 4.04 -11.56 5.92
CA SER A 16 5.15 -10.92 6.61
C SER A 16 6.44 -11.73 6.49
N LYS A 17 7.54 -11.03 6.25
CA LYS A 17 8.87 -11.54 6.54
C LYS A 17 9.04 -11.75 8.06
N LYS A 18 9.94 -12.66 8.43
CA LYS A 18 10.33 -12.90 9.83
C LYS A 18 11.53 -12.04 10.21
N LEU A 19 11.74 -11.85 11.51
CA LEU A 19 12.93 -11.15 12.05
C LEU A 19 14.19 -12.02 12.15
N ASP A 20 14.12 -13.27 11.69
CA ASP A 20 15.26 -14.21 11.71
C ASP A 20 16.45 -13.67 10.88
N ASP A 21 16.15 -12.80 9.91
CA ASP A 21 17.13 -12.03 9.16
C ASP A 21 16.94 -10.52 9.41
N LEU A 22 17.73 -9.98 10.35
CA LEU A 22 17.72 -8.57 10.75
C LEU A 22 18.14 -7.63 9.61
N THR A 23 18.76 -8.14 8.53
CA THR A 23 19.14 -7.31 7.38
C THR A 23 17.92 -6.66 6.72
N ASN A 24 16.75 -7.29 6.82
CA ASN A 24 15.48 -6.71 6.36
C ASN A 24 15.15 -5.38 7.07
N ILE A 25 15.63 -5.17 8.29
CA ILE A 25 15.45 -3.92 9.03
C ILE A 25 16.69 -3.04 8.86
N THR A 26 17.91 -3.57 9.01
CA THR A 26 19.13 -2.76 9.11
C THR A 26 19.62 -2.18 7.78
N ASN A 27 19.13 -2.69 6.64
CA ASN A 27 19.50 -2.19 5.31
C ASN A 27 18.56 -1.09 4.78
N ALA A 28 17.62 -0.62 5.60
CA ALA A 28 16.66 0.40 5.22
C ALA A 28 16.57 1.50 6.28
N ASN A 29 16.17 2.68 5.83
CA ASN A 29 15.76 3.78 6.69
C ASN A 29 14.23 3.77 6.79
N TRP A 30 13.72 3.92 8.01
CA TRP A 30 12.32 3.73 8.32
C TRP A 30 11.71 5.03 8.82
N ILE A 31 10.77 5.61 8.08
CA ILE A 31 10.10 6.84 8.48
C ILE A 31 8.85 6.49 9.28
N ILE A 32 8.71 7.08 10.47
CA ILE A 32 7.50 6.92 11.27
C ILE A 32 6.36 7.71 10.65
N ILE A 33 5.17 7.10 10.66
CA ILE A 33 3.93 7.74 10.28
C ILE A 33 3.13 8.04 11.54
N GLU A 34 3.06 9.31 11.90
CA GLU A 34 2.27 9.82 13.03
C GLU A 34 1.18 10.77 12.49
N GLU A 35 -0.03 10.76 13.07
CA GLU A 35 -1.15 11.59 12.61
C GLU A 35 -0.99 13.08 12.95
N ILE A 36 -0.19 13.41 13.97
CA ILE A 36 -0.24 14.72 14.65
C ILE A 36 1.04 15.54 14.43
N PHE A 37 2.16 14.88 14.11
CA PHE A 37 3.45 15.55 13.99
C PHE A 37 3.80 15.86 12.52
N ASN A 38 4.13 17.13 12.27
CA ASN A 38 4.50 17.63 10.95
C ASN A 38 6.00 17.44 10.62
N SER A 39 6.78 16.85 11.54
CA SER A 39 8.22 16.63 11.40
C SER A 39 8.51 15.22 10.89
N LYS A 40 9.47 15.11 9.97
CA LYS A 40 9.87 13.81 9.42
C LYS A 40 10.81 13.13 10.42
N LYS A 41 10.37 11.99 10.98
CA LYS A 41 11.15 11.19 11.93
C LYS A 41 11.63 9.89 11.28
N THR A 42 12.93 9.77 11.05
CA THR A 42 13.57 8.61 10.42
C THR A 42 14.31 7.77 11.47
N TYR A 43 14.04 6.46 11.47
CA TYR A 43 14.63 5.45 12.33
C TYR A 43 15.60 4.61 11.50
N ILE A 44 16.84 4.50 11.98
CA ILE A 44 17.89 3.71 11.34
C ILE A 44 18.40 2.70 12.35
N PHE A 45 18.05 1.44 12.13
CA PHE A 45 18.45 0.31 12.97
C PHE A 45 19.84 -0.15 12.55
N ARG A 46 20.82 -0.03 13.43
CA ARG A 46 22.20 -0.44 13.16
C ARG A 46 22.48 -1.85 13.71
N PRO A 47 23.27 -2.69 13.03
CA PRO A 47 23.59 -4.05 13.48
C PRO A 47 24.27 -4.14 14.86
N ASN A 48 24.81 -3.04 15.37
CA ASN A 48 25.44 -2.95 16.69
C ASN A 48 24.46 -2.52 17.80
N ASN A 49 23.18 -2.85 17.68
CA ASN A 49 22.10 -2.52 18.63
C ASN A 49 21.88 -1.01 18.86
N GLN A 50 22.41 -0.16 17.98
CA GLN A 50 22.17 1.29 18.02
C GLN A 50 21.00 1.65 17.13
N LEU A 51 20.07 2.42 17.68
CA LEU A 51 18.99 3.06 16.94
C LEU A 51 19.38 4.53 16.75
N ILE A 52 19.42 4.98 15.50
CA ILE A 52 19.60 6.40 15.20
C ILE A 52 18.24 6.97 14.82
N ILE A 53 17.82 8.02 15.52
CA ILE A 53 16.56 8.72 15.28
C ILE A 53 16.91 10.10 14.74
N SER A 54 16.56 10.38 13.48
CA SER A 54 16.73 11.68 12.85
C SER A 54 15.38 12.39 12.75
N THR A 55 15.26 13.57 13.36
CA THR A 55 14.08 14.44 13.26
C THR A 55 14.50 15.73 12.58
N ASP A 56 14.07 15.93 11.33
CA ASP A 56 14.41 17.11 10.50
C ASP A 56 15.91 17.46 10.49
N GLY A 57 16.77 16.44 10.54
CA GLY A 57 18.23 16.56 10.53
C GLY A 57 18.89 16.60 11.91
N SER A 58 18.13 16.75 13.00
CA SER A 58 18.63 16.56 14.38
C SER A 58 18.69 15.07 14.71
N VAL A 59 19.81 14.60 15.26
CA VAL A 59 20.07 13.17 15.47
C VAL A 59 20.19 12.82 16.95
N GLU A 60 19.43 11.80 17.34
CA GLU A 60 19.48 11.15 18.63
C GLU A 60 19.96 9.70 18.49
N LYS A 61 20.76 9.23 19.45
CA LYS A 61 21.20 7.83 19.52
C LYS A 61 20.51 7.14 20.69
N ARG A 62 19.89 6.01 20.39
CA ARG A 62 19.17 5.11 21.31
C ARG A 62 19.60 3.67 21.08
N LYS A 63 19.02 2.74 21.83
CA LYS A 63 19.27 1.31 21.64
C LYS A 63 18.03 0.62 21.10
N TRP A 64 18.28 -0.44 20.35
CA TRP A 64 17.29 -1.44 20.00
C TRP A 64 17.92 -2.83 20.11
N GLU A 65 17.11 -3.83 20.39
CA GLU A 65 17.60 -5.20 20.52
C GLU A 65 16.56 -6.18 19.99
N TYR A 66 17.00 -7.13 19.17
CA TYR A 66 16.21 -8.31 18.87
C TYR A 66 16.36 -9.33 20.00
N ILE A 67 15.24 -9.71 20.60
CA ILE A 67 15.24 -10.65 21.72
C ILE A 67 14.99 -12.08 21.19
N LYS A 68 13.73 -12.44 20.96
CA LYS A 68 13.28 -13.71 20.38
C LYS A 68 11.83 -13.60 19.92
N ASN A 69 11.33 -14.59 19.18
CA ASN A 69 9.91 -14.70 18.79
C ASN A 69 9.36 -13.46 18.08
N ASN A 70 10.15 -12.88 17.18
CA ASN A 70 9.83 -11.63 16.48
C ASN A 70 9.56 -10.45 17.43
N SER A 71 10.23 -10.39 18.58
CA SER A 71 10.13 -9.28 19.52
C SER A 71 11.37 -8.40 19.51
N LEU A 72 11.13 -7.09 19.63
CA LEU A 72 12.15 -6.05 19.69
C LEU A 72 11.99 -5.24 20.97
N LEU A 73 13.10 -4.97 21.65
CA LEU A 73 13.18 -3.92 22.66
C LEU A 73 13.64 -2.63 21.96
N ILE A 74 12.95 -1.52 22.19
CA ILE A 74 13.32 -0.21 21.63
C ILE A 74 13.27 0.83 22.73
N ASP A 75 14.37 1.57 22.90
CA ASP A 75 14.42 2.71 23.80
C ASP A 75 13.79 3.93 23.13
N ILE A 76 12.73 4.47 23.74
CA ILE A 76 12.02 5.67 23.29
C ILE A 76 12.01 6.64 24.48
N GLU A 77 12.53 7.84 24.27
CA GLU A 77 12.74 8.83 25.34
C GLU A 77 13.56 8.24 26.50
N ASN A 78 12.94 8.07 27.69
CA ASN A 78 13.57 7.55 28.90
C ASN A 78 13.08 6.14 29.28
N GLU A 79 12.28 5.50 28.41
CA GLU A 79 11.68 4.19 28.67
C GLU A 79 12.03 3.19 27.57
N SER A 80 12.07 1.91 27.93
CA SER A 80 12.23 0.81 26.98
C SER A 80 10.89 0.12 26.74
N PHE A 81 10.52 -0.02 25.48
CA PHE A 81 9.26 -0.62 25.07
C PHE A 81 9.51 -1.96 24.38
N LEU A 82 8.71 -2.96 24.76
CA LEU A 82 8.73 -4.27 24.11
C LEU A 82 7.69 -4.27 22.97
N PHE A 83 8.15 -4.51 21.76
CA PHE A 83 7.32 -4.64 20.57
C PHE A 83 7.34 -6.08 20.06
N LYS A 84 6.20 -6.50 19.49
CA LYS A 84 6.06 -7.69 18.66
C LYS A 84 5.96 -7.28 17.19
N LEU A 85 6.55 -8.06 16.30
CA LEU A 85 6.37 -7.84 14.87
C LEU A 85 4.90 -8.03 14.51
N GLY A 86 4.27 -6.96 14.03
CA GLY A 86 2.95 -7.03 13.41
C GLY A 86 3.07 -7.46 11.94
N PHE A 87 3.91 -6.76 11.19
CA PHE A 87 4.11 -6.99 9.76
C PHE A 87 5.44 -6.42 9.27
N LEU A 88 6.11 -7.11 8.34
CA LEU A 88 7.33 -6.65 7.69
C LEU A 88 7.37 -7.08 6.22
N ASP A 89 7.58 -6.13 5.31
CA ASP A 89 7.96 -6.38 3.92
C ASP A 89 9.06 -5.38 3.48
N ALA A 90 9.27 -5.20 2.18
CA ALA A 90 10.23 -4.22 1.66
C ALA A 90 9.83 -2.75 1.93
N ASN A 91 8.54 -2.50 2.16
CA ASN A 91 7.90 -1.19 2.15
C ASN A 91 7.46 -0.73 3.54
N PHE A 92 7.00 -1.68 4.36
CA PHE A 92 6.31 -1.47 5.61
C PHE A 92 6.96 -2.30 6.70
N PHE A 93 7.17 -1.64 7.83
CA PHE A 93 7.62 -2.27 9.06
C PHE A 93 6.68 -1.81 10.17
N ILE A 94 5.89 -2.75 10.69
CA ILE A 94 4.81 -2.48 11.62
C ILE A 94 5.06 -3.27 12.90
N LEU A 95 5.15 -2.56 14.00
CA LEU A 95 5.42 -3.10 15.32
C LEU A 95 4.19 -2.90 16.21
N LYS A 96 3.75 -3.96 16.88
CA LYS A 96 2.68 -3.92 17.87
C LYS A 96 3.31 -3.81 19.26
N LEU A 97 2.89 -2.83 20.05
CA LEU A 97 3.33 -2.72 21.45
C LEU A 97 2.81 -3.91 22.26
N ASP A 98 3.66 -4.53 23.07
CA ASP A 98 3.29 -5.74 23.80
C ASP A 98 2.09 -5.48 24.74
N ASN A 99 1.14 -6.41 24.73
CA ASN A 99 -0.11 -6.35 25.49
C ASN A 99 -0.99 -5.10 25.27
N LYS A 100 -0.73 -4.31 24.21
CA LYS A 100 -1.58 -3.16 23.83
C LYS A 100 -1.97 -3.25 22.35
N ASN A 101 -3.15 -2.72 22.01
CA ASN A 101 -3.58 -2.56 20.62
C ASN A 101 -3.07 -1.23 20.04
N GLU A 102 -1.76 -1.01 20.20
CA GLU A 102 -1.06 0.17 19.75
C GLU A 102 0.06 -0.27 18.81
N TYR A 103 0.20 0.45 17.70
CA TYR A 103 1.09 0.08 16.61
C TYR A 103 2.00 1.25 16.26
N LEU A 104 3.27 0.94 16.06
CA LEU A 104 4.25 1.82 15.44
C LEU A 104 4.32 1.47 13.95
N PHE A 105 3.95 2.43 13.10
CA PHE A 105 3.97 2.28 11.65
C PHE A 105 5.22 2.94 11.09
N LEU A 106 6.06 2.15 10.44
CA LEU A 106 7.21 2.65 9.73
C LEU A 106 7.13 2.30 8.25
N VAL A 107 7.52 3.24 7.41
CA VAL A 107 7.56 3.12 5.95
C VAL A 107 8.99 3.29 5.47
N ASN A 108 9.41 2.47 4.52
CA ASN A 108 10.72 2.60 3.90
C ASN A 108 10.88 3.99 3.28
N GLU A 109 11.98 4.68 3.60
CA GLU A 109 12.24 6.04 3.12
C GLU A 109 12.18 6.17 1.60
N ASN A 110 12.60 5.14 0.86
CA ASN A 110 12.67 5.17 -0.61
C ASN A 110 11.31 5.36 -1.29
N ILE A 111 10.23 4.93 -0.63
CA ILE A 111 8.87 4.95 -1.18
C ILE A 111 7.96 5.93 -0.43
N PHE A 112 8.48 6.61 0.60
CA PHE A 112 7.69 7.44 1.49
C PHE A 112 6.91 8.55 0.78
N ASN A 113 7.55 9.18 -0.23
CA ASN A 113 6.92 10.22 -1.04
C ASN A 113 5.65 9.75 -1.78
N GLU A 114 5.51 8.44 -2.01
CA GLU A 114 4.34 7.85 -2.67
C GLU A 114 3.11 7.78 -1.74
N TYR A 115 3.31 7.73 -0.41
CA TYR A 115 2.24 7.45 0.56
C TYR A 115 1.65 8.69 1.27
N LYS A 116 2.15 9.90 0.96
CA LYS A 116 1.63 11.19 1.48
C LYS A 116 1.36 11.21 3.00
N ASN A 117 2.23 10.58 3.78
CA ASN A 117 2.32 10.68 5.24
C ASN A 117 0.99 10.44 6.01
N SER A 118 0.09 9.59 5.50
CA SER A 118 -1.20 9.35 6.17
C SER A 118 -1.41 7.88 6.50
N ILE A 119 -1.78 7.62 7.76
CA ILE A 119 -2.18 6.30 8.27
C ILE A 119 -3.35 5.69 7.46
N ASN A 120 -4.29 6.51 6.99
CA ASN A 120 -5.42 6.05 6.17
C ASN A 120 -4.98 5.54 4.79
N ASN A 121 -3.94 6.16 4.21
CA ASN A 121 -3.38 5.70 2.94
C ASN A 121 -2.69 4.35 3.10
N ILE A 122 -1.96 4.16 4.21
CA ILE A 122 -1.24 2.91 4.49
C ILE A 122 -2.20 1.75 4.67
N SER A 123 -3.29 1.96 5.43
CA SER A 123 -4.39 0.99 5.57
C SER A 123 -4.88 0.49 4.22
N SER A 124 -5.26 1.43 3.36
CA SER A 124 -5.82 1.14 2.03
C SER A 124 -4.80 0.43 1.14
N VAL A 125 -3.52 0.81 1.20
CA VAL A 125 -2.46 0.17 0.43
C VAL A 125 -2.21 -1.27 0.90
N LEU A 126 -2.15 -1.50 2.20
CA LEU A 126 -1.93 -2.84 2.77
C LEU A 126 -3.10 -3.77 2.41
N GLU A 127 -4.33 -3.30 2.53
CA GLU A 127 -5.51 -4.06 2.09
C GLU A 127 -5.45 -4.40 0.61
N ASN A 128 -5.21 -3.39 -0.24
CA ASN A 128 -5.13 -3.57 -1.68
C ASN A 128 -3.96 -4.45 -2.14
N LYS A 129 -2.88 -4.51 -1.37
CA LYS A 129 -1.70 -5.31 -1.71
C LYS A 129 -1.85 -6.77 -1.26
N TYR A 130 -2.50 -7.02 -0.12
CA TYR A 130 -2.44 -8.32 0.56
C TYR A 130 -3.77 -9.03 0.75
N LEU A 131 -4.88 -8.30 0.83
CA LEU A 131 -6.19 -8.88 1.13
C LEU A 131 -7.13 -8.95 -0.06
N THR A 132 -6.83 -8.24 -1.14
CA THR A 132 -7.58 -8.36 -2.39
C THR A 132 -7.02 -9.51 -3.23
N GLN A 133 -7.83 -10.55 -3.47
CA GLN A 133 -7.57 -11.52 -4.53
C GLN A 133 -7.97 -10.88 -5.88
N TYR A 134 -7.15 -9.92 -6.37
CA TYR A 134 -7.26 -9.20 -7.67
C TYR A 134 -8.48 -8.24 -7.87
N PRO A 135 -8.37 -7.16 -8.69
CA PRO A 135 -8.15 -5.80 -8.18
C PRO A 135 -9.32 -4.81 -8.37
N LYS A 136 -9.17 -3.64 -7.69
CA LYS A 136 -9.70 -2.28 -7.96
C LYS A 136 -10.60 -1.71 -6.87
N THR A 137 -10.09 -0.67 -6.24
CA THR A 137 -10.87 0.38 -5.60
C THR A 137 -11.78 1.08 -6.62
N ASN A 138 -12.97 1.47 -6.18
CA ASN A 138 -14.07 2.05 -6.97
C ASN A 138 -13.82 3.44 -7.58
N THR A 139 -12.60 3.76 -8.05
CA THR A 139 -12.40 4.85 -9.02
C THR A 139 -12.50 4.27 -10.42
N VAL A 140 -13.69 4.32 -11.02
CA VAL A 140 -13.87 3.94 -12.42
C VAL A 140 -13.11 4.95 -13.29
N HIS A 141 -11.87 4.62 -13.65
CA HIS A 141 -11.16 5.33 -14.69
C HIS A 141 -11.82 4.98 -16.03
N THR A 142 -12.03 5.98 -16.89
CA THR A 142 -12.73 5.77 -18.16
C THR A 142 -11.92 6.24 -19.36
N ASN A 143 -11.80 5.36 -20.35
CA ASN A 143 -11.35 5.74 -21.68
C ASN A 143 -12.58 6.10 -22.52
N ASN A 144 -12.57 7.29 -23.11
CA ASN A 144 -13.64 7.78 -23.96
C ASN A 144 -13.27 7.59 -25.43
N LEU A 145 -14.04 6.79 -26.16
CA LEU A 145 -13.85 6.58 -27.60
C LEU A 145 -15.04 7.16 -28.38
N LYS A 146 -14.74 7.97 -29.40
CA LYS A 146 -15.75 8.41 -30.37
C LYS A 146 -15.87 7.35 -31.45
N THR A 147 -17.04 6.75 -31.59
CA THR A 147 -17.27 5.68 -32.56
C THR A 147 -18.37 6.04 -33.54
N ASN A 148 -18.53 5.23 -34.59
CA ASN A 148 -19.63 5.34 -35.55
C ASN A 148 -21.03 5.19 -34.92
N LYS A 149 -21.12 4.69 -33.68
CA LYS A 149 -22.38 4.48 -32.95
C LYS A 149 -22.57 5.42 -31.76
N GLY A 150 -21.66 6.39 -31.57
CA GLY A 150 -21.69 7.33 -30.45
C GLY A 150 -20.47 7.23 -29.53
N LYS A 151 -20.57 7.83 -28.35
CA LYS A 151 -19.50 7.89 -27.36
C LYS A 151 -19.49 6.61 -26.52
N LEU A 152 -18.43 5.82 -26.66
CA LEU A 152 -18.18 4.67 -25.79
C LEU A 152 -17.31 5.09 -24.61
N VAL A 153 -17.67 4.60 -23.45
CA VAL A 153 -16.96 4.79 -22.19
C VAL A 153 -16.52 3.41 -21.72
N ILE A 154 -15.21 3.19 -21.62
CA ILE A 154 -14.64 1.90 -21.22
C ILE A 154 -14.06 2.02 -19.83
N SER A 155 -14.52 1.19 -18.90
CA SER A 155 -14.04 1.15 -17.52
C SER A 155 -12.68 0.44 -17.45
N VAL A 156 -11.67 1.13 -16.93
CA VAL A 156 -10.29 0.65 -16.77
C VAL A 156 -9.81 0.82 -15.33
N ASP A 157 -8.76 0.09 -14.98
CA ASP A 157 -8.26 -0.15 -13.62
C ASP A 157 -7.63 1.06 -12.91
N TYR A 158 -7.40 2.17 -13.60
CA TYR A 158 -6.08 2.43 -14.19
C TYR A 158 -6.11 3.58 -15.21
N LYS A 159 -5.79 4.83 -14.87
CA LYS A 159 -5.67 5.89 -15.90
C LYS A 159 -4.62 5.50 -16.95
N ASP A 160 -4.93 5.67 -18.22
CA ASP A 160 -4.04 5.37 -19.37
C ASP A 160 -3.69 3.88 -19.56
N LYS A 161 -4.42 2.96 -18.91
CA LYS A 161 -4.30 1.51 -19.16
C LYS A 161 -4.76 1.16 -20.59
N PRO A 162 -4.04 0.28 -21.32
CA PRO A 162 -4.50 -0.27 -22.59
C PRO A 162 -5.85 -0.99 -22.46
N LEU A 163 -6.60 -1.05 -23.55
CA LEU A 163 -7.87 -1.79 -23.59
C LEU A 163 -7.61 -3.29 -23.49
N GLU A 164 -8.39 -3.98 -22.66
CA GLU A 164 -8.27 -5.43 -22.46
C GLU A 164 -9.62 -6.13 -22.67
N ILE A 165 -9.56 -7.38 -23.15
CA ILE A 165 -10.73 -8.25 -23.22
C ILE A 165 -11.35 -8.38 -21.83
N GLY A 166 -12.68 -8.23 -21.75
CA GLY A 166 -13.45 -8.28 -20.52
C GLY A 166 -13.68 -6.93 -19.83
N ASN A 167 -13.09 -5.81 -20.29
CA ASN A 167 -13.41 -4.48 -19.74
C ASN A 167 -14.88 -4.13 -19.98
N ASN A 168 -15.52 -3.45 -19.01
CA ASN A 168 -16.91 -3.01 -19.14
C ASN A 168 -17.01 -1.82 -20.09
N VAL A 169 -17.98 -1.87 -20.99
CA VAL A 169 -18.20 -0.89 -22.05
C VAL A 169 -19.60 -0.31 -21.92
N PHE A 170 -19.69 1.02 -21.90
CA PHE A 170 -20.95 1.74 -21.80
C PHE A 170 -21.13 2.63 -23.03
N LEU A 171 -22.34 2.66 -23.58
CA LEU A 171 -22.75 3.57 -24.64
C LEU A 171 -23.77 4.54 -24.04
N ASN A 172 -23.43 5.83 -24.00
CA ASN A 172 -24.29 6.88 -23.45
C ASN A 172 -24.75 6.64 -21.99
N GLY A 173 -23.95 5.94 -21.18
CA GLY A 173 -24.22 5.68 -19.76
C GLY A 173 -24.83 4.30 -19.47
N GLU A 174 -25.33 3.60 -20.48
CA GLU A 174 -25.88 2.25 -20.36
C GLU A 174 -24.89 1.18 -20.85
N PRO A 175 -24.98 -0.09 -20.41
CA PRO A 175 -24.18 -1.18 -20.96
C PRO A 175 -24.28 -1.23 -22.48
N ALA A 176 -23.13 -1.22 -23.16
CA ALA A 176 -23.10 -1.16 -24.62
C ALA A 176 -23.74 -2.42 -25.23
N PRO A 177 -24.66 -2.26 -26.21
CA PRO A 177 -25.25 -3.38 -26.93
C PRO A 177 -24.23 -4.27 -27.63
N ASN A 178 -24.65 -5.49 -27.96
CA ASN A 178 -23.80 -6.44 -28.66
C ASN A 178 -23.49 -5.93 -30.08
N GLY A 179 -22.21 -6.04 -30.48
CA GLY A 179 -21.80 -5.75 -31.85
C GLY A 179 -20.42 -5.12 -31.98
N ASN A 180 -20.12 -4.70 -33.21
CA ASN A 180 -18.84 -4.10 -33.56
C ASN A 180 -18.91 -2.57 -33.48
N TYR A 181 -17.86 -1.97 -32.91
CA TYR A 181 -17.69 -0.54 -32.68
C TYR A 181 -16.36 -0.07 -33.26
N ARG A 182 -16.41 0.68 -34.35
CA ARG A 182 -15.21 1.21 -35.00
C ARG A 182 -14.84 2.53 -34.35
N TYR A 183 -13.66 2.59 -33.74
CA TYR A 183 -13.18 3.80 -33.04
C TYR A 183 -12.09 4.54 -33.81
N ASN A 184 -11.47 3.93 -34.83
CA ASN A 184 -10.72 4.63 -35.87
C ASN A 184 -10.67 3.82 -37.18
N TYR A 185 -9.89 4.29 -38.17
CA TYR A 185 -9.84 3.64 -39.47
C TYR A 185 -9.30 2.20 -39.41
N PHE A 186 -8.39 1.90 -38.48
CA PHE A 186 -7.68 0.62 -38.41
C PHE A 186 -8.27 -0.36 -37.38
N PHE A 187 -8.97 0.12 -36.36
CA PHE A 187 -9.37 -0.71 -35.23
C PHE A 187 -10.87 -0.73 -34.98
N THR A 188 -11.37 -1.92 -34.66
CA THR A 188 -12.78 -2.20 -34.37
C THR A 188 -12.88 -3.08 -33.15
N LEU A 189 -13.74 -2.70 -32.23
CA LEU A 189 -13.93 -3.36 -30.95
C LEU A 189 -15.24 -4.16 -30.99
N LYS A 190 -15.19 -5.45 -30.67
CA LYS A 190 -16.39 -6.29 -30.54
C LYS A 190 -16.83 -6.33 -29.09
N VAL A 191 -18.09 -5.99 -28.84
CA VAL A 191 -18.69 -5.97 -27.51
C VAL A 191 -19.78 -7.05 -27.41
N ASN A 192 -19.80 -7.76 -26.30
CA ASN A 192 -20.83 -8.74 -25.95
C ASN A 192 -21.21 -8.59 -24.47
N ASN A 193 -22.50 -8.46 -24.20
CA ASN A 193 -23.11 -8.23 -22.89
C ASN A 193 -22.42 -7.10 -22.11
N GLY A 194 -22.18 -5.95 -22.77
CA GLY A 194 -21.54 -4.80 -22.15
C GLY A 194 -20.05 -4.97 -21.82
N LYS A 195 -19.37 -5.98 -22.39
CA LYS A 195 -17.93 -6.23 -22.20
C LYS A 195 -17.18 -6.38 -23.51
N ILE A 196 -15.90 -6.01 -23.52
CA ILE A 196 -15.00 -6.25 -24.65
C ILE A 196 -14.84 -7.75 -24.87
N GLU A 197 -15.21 -8.23 -26.06
CA GLU A 197 -14.99 -9.61 -26.50
C GLU A 197 -13.73 -9.72 -27.36
N LYS A 198 -13.46 -8.70 -28.19
CA LYS A 198 -12.30 -8.66 -29.10
C LYS A 198 -11.89 -7.20 -29.42
N ILE A 199 -10.60 -6.98 -29.62
CA ILE A 199 -9.97 -5.69 -29.99
C ILE A 199 -9.33 -5.83 -31.36
#